data_AF-H0A6V6-F1
#
_entry.id   AF-H0A6V6-F1
#
_cell.length_a   1.000
_cell.length_b   1.000
_cell.length_c   1.000
_cell.angle_alpha   90.00
_cell.angle_beta   90.00
_cell.angle_gamma   90.00
#
_symmetry.space_group_name_H-M   'P 1'
#
loop_
_entity.id
_entity.type
_entity.pdbx_description
1 polymer ?
#
loop_
_entity_poly.entity_id
_entity_poly.type
_entity_poly.pdbx_seq_one_letter_code
_entity_poly.pdbx_strand_id
1 'polypeptide(L)'
;MTVPLVCMLSAAHPPADVRVVGKEGAALAQAGWRVMHLCPAPARQDASAPLEEGAAGGKLAPVSHAGVDIHTYRRAPGWRGRVLGIPALARRAA
;
A
#
# COMPACT_ATOMS: atom_id res chain seq x y z
N MET A 1 -19.89 -13.95 -11.81
CA MET A 1 -19.92 -12.59 -11.24
C MET A 1 -18.55 -12.32 -10.63
N THR A 2 -17.89 -11.23 -10.99
CA THR A 2 -16.58 -10.87 -10.42
C THR A 2 -16.77 -10.32 -9.01
N VAL A 3 -16.04 -10.85 -8.03
CA VAL A 3 -16.03 -10.30 -6.66
C VAL A 3 -15.51 -8.85 -6.73
N PRO A 4 -16.23 -7.87 -6.17
CA PRO A 4 -15.79 -6.48 -6.17
C PRO A 4 -14.52 -6.30 -5.34
N LEU A 5 -13.69 -5.33 -5.73
CA LEU A 5 -12.46 -4.98 -5.02
C LEU A 5 -12.75 -3.91 -3.97
N VAL A 6 -12.34 -4.16 -2.73
CA VAL A 6 -12.27 -3.14 -1.68
C VAL A 6 -10.85 -2.55 -1.69
N CYS A 7 -10.76 -1.25 -1.99
CA CYS A 7 -9.49 -0.53 -2.04
C CYS A 7 -9.30 0.31 -0.76
N MET A 8 -8.30 -0.03 0.05
CA MET A 8 -7.91 0.69 1.26
C MET A 8 -6.77 1.66 0.95
N LEU A 9 -7.02 2.96 1.12
CA LEU A 9 -6.08 4.01 0.72
C LEU A 9 -5.28 4.56 1.91
N SER A 10 -3.97 4.75 1.74
CA SER A 10 -3.16 5.53 2.68
C SER A 10 -2.23 6.47 1.94
N ALA A 11 -2.21 7.74 2.36
CA ALA A 11 -1.23 8.73 1.88
C ALA A 11 0.03 8.81 2.77
N ALA A 12 -0.02 8.21 3.96
CA ALA A 12 0.94 8.43 5.02
C ALA A 12 1.79 7.19 5.35
N HIS A 13 1.15 6.03 5.45
CA HIS A 13 1.74 4.82 6.00
C HIS A 13 2.42 3.99 4.90
N PRO A 14 3.70 3.63 5.04
CA PRO A 14 4.40 2.79 4.08
C PRO A 14 3.92 1.32 4.18
N PRO A 15 4.23 0.47 3.19
CA PRO A 15 3.76 -0.92 3.14
C PRO A 15 4.22 -1.79 4.32
N ALA A 16 5.33 -1.46 4.97
CA ALA A 16 5.78 -2.15 6.18
C ALA A 16 4.91 -1.88 7.43
N ASP A 17 4.05 -0.85 7.40
CA ASP A 17 3.13 -0.52 8.50
C ASP A 17 1.82 -1.31 8.37
N VAL A 18 1.92 -2.64 8.48
CA VAL A 18 0.81 -3.59 8.28
C VAL A 18 -0.36 -3.41 9.25
N ARG A 19 -0.18 -2.62 10.32
CA ARG A 19 -1.24 -2.28 11.28
C ARG A 19 -2.43 -1.58 10.62
N VAL A 20 -2.21 -0.92 9.48
CA VAL A 20 -3.27 -0.28 8.69
C VAL A 20 -4.28 -1.28 8.13
N VAL A 21 -3.83 -2.51 7.82
CA VAL A 21 -4.66 -3.53 7.15
C VAL A 21 -4.94 -4.76 8.03
N GLY A 22 -4.18 -4.96 9.10
CA GLY A 22 -4.26 -6.16 9.94
C GLY A 22 -5.56 -6.36 10.72
N LYS A 23 -6.47 -5.38 10.73
CA LYS A 23 -7.82 -5.50 11.32
C LYS A 23 -8.88 -5.60 10.22
N GLU A 24 -9.39 -4.46 9.77
CA GLU A 24 -10.52 -4.40 8.83
C GLU A 24 -10.20 -5.06 7.48
N GLY A 25 -8.99 -4.84 6.95
CA GLY A 25 -8.57 -5.47 5.69
C GLY A 25 -8.52 -7.00 5.80
N ALA A 26 -7.94 -7.51 6.90
CA ALA A 26 -7.90 -8.94 7.19
C ALA A 26 -9.32 -9.53 7.36
N ALA A 27 -10.22 -8.83 8.07
CA ALA A 27 -11.59 -9.28 8.25
C ALA A 27 -12.36 -9.36 6.92
N LEU A 28 -12.20 -8.35 6.05
CA LEU A 28 -12.78 -8.34 4.71
C LEU A 28 -12.23 -9.48 3.84
N ALA A 29 -10.93 -9.70 3.85
CA ALA A 29 -10.30 -10.80 3.11
C ALA A 29 -10.80 -12.17 3.60
N GLN A 30 -10.92 -12.36 4.93
CA GLN A 30 -11.47 -13.57 5.53
C GLN A 30 -12.94 -13.81 5.17
N ALA A 31 -13.72 -12.74 4.99
CA ALA A 31 -15.09 -12.82 4.51
C ALA A 31 -15.20 -13.07 2.99
N GLY A 32 -14.08 -13.29 2.29
CA GLY A 32 -14.05 -13.65 0.87
C GLY A 32 -14.05 -12.46 -0.10
N TRP A 33 -13.87 -11.22 0.41
CA TRP A 33 -13.73 -10.05 -0.44
C TRP A 33 -12.33 -9.98 -1.04
N ARG A 34 -12.22 -9.40 -2.24
CA ARG A 34 -10.91 -8.99 -2.78
C ARG A 34 -10.52 -7.69 -2.12
N VAL A 35 -9.33 -7.62 -1.51
CA VAL A 35 -8.88 -6.43 -0.77
C VAL A 35 -7.50 -6.02 -1.23
N MET A 36 -7.34 -4.75 -1.60
CA MET A 36 -6.05 -4.14 -1.96
C MET A 36 -5.79 -2.92 -1.09
N HIS A 37 -4.57 -2.79 -0.59
CA HIS A 37 -4.06 -1.59 0.06
C HIS A 37 -3.15 -0.81 -0.87
N LEU A 38 -3.52 0.43 -1.20
CA LEU A 38 -2.68 1.35 -1.97
C LEU A 38 -2.01 2.36 -1.04
N CYS A 39 -0.68 2.32 -0.97
CA CYS A 39 0.10 3.10 0.00
C CYS A 39 1.37 3.74 -0.61
N PRO A 40 1.97 4.78 0.01
CA PRO A 40 3.20 5.37 -0.50
C PRO A 40 4.36 4.37 -0.45
N ALA A 41 5.13 4.31 -1.54
CA ALA A 41 6.43 3.65 -1.54
C ALA A 41 7.33 4.24 -0.43
N PRO A 42 8.17 3.41 0.21
CA PRO A 42 9.08 3.89 1.25
C PRO A 42 10.01 4.98 0.70
N ALA A 43 10.26 6.01 1.52
CA ALA A 43 10.96 7.24 1.10
C ALA A 43 12.44 7.04 0.68
N ARG A 44 12.93 5.80 0.67
CA ARG A 44 14.32 5.44 0.35
C ARG A 44 14.45 4.41 -0.79
N GLN A 45 13.36 4.15 -1.53
CA GLN A 45 13.39 3.35 -2.76
C GLN A 45 13.01 4.23 -3.94
N ASP A 46 13.97 4.41 -4.81
CA ASP A 46 13.90 4.91 -6.17
C ASP A 46 12.79 4.19 -6.93
N ALA A 47 11.80 4.97 -7.39
CA ALA A 47 10.55 4.49 -7.97
C ALA A 47 10.69 3.82 -9.36
N SER A 48 11.90 3.45 -9.75
CA SER A 48 12.25 2.76 -11.00
C SER A 48 12.87 1.38 -10.78
N ALA A 49 13.16 0.99 -9.53
CA ALA A 49 13.68 -0.34 -9.23
C ALA A 49 12.53 -1.35 -9.04
N PRO A 50 12.62 -2.57 -9.58
CA PRO A 50 11.76 -3.68 -9.19
C PRO A 50 11.82 -3.86 -7.67
N LEU A 51 10.76 -4.43 -7.08
CA LEU A 51 10.79 -4.94 -5.70
C LEU A 51 11.76 -6.13 -5.66
N GLU A 52 13.07 -5.88 -5.68
CA GLU A 52 14.08 -6.92 -5.55
C GLU A 52 13.99 -7.50 -4.12
N GLU A 53 13.67 -8.78 -4.06
CA GLU A 53 13.76 -9.56 -2.83
C GLU A 53 15.23 -9.59 -2.36
N GLY A 54 15.55 -8.85 -1.30
CA GLY A 54 16.73 -9.16 -0.48
C GLY A 54 17.93 -8.21 -0.52
N ALA A 55 17.77 -6.89 -0.69
CA ALA A 55 18.89 -5.95 -0.56
C ALA A 55 18.88 -5.15 0.76
N ALA A 56 19.80 -5.54 1.65
CA ALA A 56 20.49 -4.78 2.71
C ALA A 56 19.77 -3.61 3.44
N GLY A 57 19.40 -3.85 4.71
CA GLY A 57 19.28 -2.80 5.73
C GLY A 57 17.92 -2.10 5.88
N GLY A 58 16.93 -2.41 5.03
CA GLY A 58 15.56 -1.93 5.17
C GLY A 58 14.58 -3.10 5.11
N LYS A 59 13.75 -3.25 6.14
CA LYS A 59 12.75 -4.32 6.25
C LYS A 59 11.98 -4.44 4.91
N LEU A 60 12.07 -5.60 4.23
CA LEU A 60 11.32 -5.83 3.00
C LEU A 60 9.85 -5.55 3.25
N ALA A 61 9.27 -4.72 2.40
CA ALA A 61 7.84 -4.45 2.41
C ALA A 61 7.10 -5.71 1.96
N PRO A 62 6.10 -6.19 2.73
CA PRO A 62 5.30 -7.33 2.28
C PRO A 62 4.52 -6.96 1.03
N VAL A 63 4.44 -7.89 0.07
CA VAL A 63 3.58 -7.78 -1.12
C VAL A 63 2.11 -8.10 -0.79
N SER A 64 1.85 -8.78 0.33
CA SER A 64 0.52 -9.03 0.88
C SER A 64 0.56 -9.26 2.40
N HIS A 65 -0.58 -9.04 3.08
CA HIS A 65 -0.73 -9.32 4.51
C HIS A 65 -2.15 -9.78 4.83
N ALA A 66 -2.29 -10.97 5.44
CA ALA A 66 -3.58 -11.51 5.88
C ALA A 66 -4.68 -11.51 4.80
N GLY A 67 -4.32 -11.84 3.55
CA GLY A 67 -5.23 -11.84 2.39
C GLY A 67 -5.47 -10.47 1.74
N VAL A 68 -4.79 -9.43 2.21
CA VAL A 68 -4.81 -8.09 1.60
C VAL A 68 -3.59 -7.91 0.69
N ASP A 69 -3.81 -7.61 -0.58
CA ASP A 69 -2.74 -7.28 -1.53
C ASP A 69 -2.17 -5.88 -1.24
N ILE A 70 -0.86 -5.70 -1.30
CA ILE A 70 -0.20 -4.42 -0.98
C ILE A 70 0.42 -3.83 -2.25
N HIS A 71 -0.10 -2.68 -2.65
CA HIS A 71 0.35 -1.92 -3.82
C HIS A 71 0.94 -0.59 -3.37
N THR A 72 2.01 -0.17 -4.04
CA THR A 72 2.67 1.09 -3.72
C THR A 72 2.53 2.13 -4.82
N TYR A 73 2.60 3.41 -4.45
CA TYR A 73 2.71 4.51 -5.39
C TYR A 73 3.81 5.49 -4.98
N ARG A 74 4.43 6.14 -5.97
CA ARG A 74 5.45 7.16 -5.72
C ARG A 74 4.83 8.41 -5.11
N ARG A 75 5.42 8.91 -4.02
CA ARG A 75 5.04 10.15 -3.35
C ARG A 75 6.29 10.89 -2.88
N ALA A 76 6.30 12.22 -2.97
CA ALA A 76 7.35 13.04 -2.35
C ALA A 76 7.46 12.77 -0.83
N PRO A 77 8.65 12.84 -0.22
CA PRO A 77 8.81 12.67 1.22
C PRO A 77 8.22 13.85 2.01
N GLY A 78 8.06 13.65 3.32
CA GLY A 78 7.59 14.69 4.24
C GLY A 78 6.08 14.96 4.20
N TRP A 79 5.62 15.84 5.08
CA TRP A 79 4.20 16.13 5.28
C TRP A 79 3.55 16.79 4.05
N ARG A 80 4.28 17.62 3.30
CA ARG A 80 3.79 18.25 2.07
C ARG A 80 3.43 17.21 1.03
N GLY A 81 4.27 16.19 0.86
CA GLY A 81 3.99 15.06 -0.04
C GLY A 81 2.77 14.24 0.37
N ARG A 82 2.47 14.14 1.68
CA ARG A 82 1.26 13.46 2.17
C ARG A 82 0.00 14.22 1.78
N VAL A 83 -0.05 15.53 2.05
CA VAL A 83 -1.24 16.36 1.81
C VAL A 83 -1.46 16.59 0.31
N LEU A 84 -0.42 17.04 -0.40
CA LEU A 84 -0.51 17.34 -1.83
C LEU A 84 -0.63 16.09 -2.71
N GLY A 85 -0.30 14.91 -2.16
CA GLY A 85 -0.42 13.63 -2.84
C GLY A 85 -1.84 13.04 -2.89
N ILE A 86 -2.79 13.57 -2.10
CA ILE A 86 -4.16 13.01 -2.00
C ILE A 86 -4.89 12.97 -3.35
N PRO A 87 -4.89 14.03 -4.18
CA PRO A 87 -5.55 13.97 -5.50
C PRO A 87 -4.92 12.93 -6.43
N ALA A 88 -3.60 12.74 -6.36
CA ALA A 88 -2.91 11.72 -7.15
C ALA A 88 -3.24 10.30 -6.66
N LEU A 89 -3.42 10.12 -5.35
CA LEU A 89 -3.88 8.86 -4.76
C LEU A 89 -5.30 8.53 -5.21
N ALA A 90 -6.23 9.51 -5.14
CA ALA A 90 -7.60 9.32 -5.59
C ALA A 90 -7.68 8.89 -7.07
N ARG A 91 -6.89 9.51 -7.95
CA ARG A 91 -6.81 9.13 -9.37
C ARG A 91 -6.26 7.73 -9.63
N ARG A 92 -5.44 7.18 -8.73
CA ARG A 92 -4.92 5.81 -8.83
C ARG A 92 -5.88 4.77 -8.28
N ALA A 93 -6.87 5.20 -7.50
CA ALA A 93 -7.89 4.35 -6.91
C ALA A 93 -9.15 4.25 -7.76
N ALA A 94 -9.35 5.19 -8.71
CA ALA A 94 -10.39 5.19 -9.72
C ALA A 94 -9.98 4.33 -10.93
#